data_AF-A0A1C5UDS0-F1
#
_entry.id   AF-A0A1C5UDS0-F1
#
_cell.length_a   1.000
_cell.length_b   1.000
_cell.length_c   1.000
_cell.angle_alpha   90.00
_cell.angle_beta   90.00
_cell.angle_gamma   90.00
#
_symmetry.space_group_name_H-M   'P 1'
#
loop_
_entity.id
_entity.type
_entity.pdbx_description
1 polymer ?
#
loop_
_entity_poly.entity_id
_entity_poly.type
_entity_poly.pdbx_seq_one_letter_code
_entity_poly.pdbx_strand_id
1 'polypeptide(L)'
;MEMLDFNTACEMAKKNLVKQEYKNGIDGIYDLGDKWLFFGRMFDIGVPDYGNTPITIDKDTGEIADYPLSDVDNFDRYYVAEEIRIPKEFEIVD
;
A
#
# COMPACT_ATOMS: atom_id res chain seq x y z
N MET A 1 -5.08 20.98 10.50
CA MET A 1 -5.21 19.53 10.71
C MET A 1 -3.80 18.99 10.70
N GLU A 2 -3.43 18.17 11.67
CA GLU A 2 -2.09 17.58 11.70
C GLU A 2 -2.10 16.42 10.69
N MET A 3 -1.11 16.38 9.80
CA MET A 3 -0.98 15.30 8.82
C MET A 3 -0.78 13.97 9.54
N LEU A 4 -1.31 12.89 8.96
CA LEU A 4 -1.13 11.54 9.45
C LEU A 4 0.37 11.18 9.51
N ASP A 5 0.80 10.59 10.61
CA ASP A 5 2.16 10.07 10.75
C ASP A 5 2.38 8.85 9.83
N PHE A 6 3.52 8.80 9.16
CA PHE A 6 3.81 7.76 8.15
C PHE A 6 3.86 6.35 8.76
N ASN A 7 4.45 6.18 9.95
CA ASN A 7 4.47 4.87 10.61
C ASN A 7 3.06 4.42 11.02
N THR A 8 2.21 5.37 11.41
CA THR A 8 0.79 5.12 11.66
C THR A 8 0.08 4.65 10.38
N ALA A 9 0.36 5.27 9.23
CA ALA A 9 -0.16 4.81 7.94
C ALA A 9 0.31 3.40 7.58
N CYS A 10 1.60 3.08 7.77
CA CYS A 10 2.13 1.73 7.57
C CYS A 10 1.43 0.68 8.45
N GLU A 11 1.21 0.98 9.73
CA GLU A 11 0.46 0.11 10.64
C GLU A 11 -0.99 -0.09 10.20
N MET A 12 -1.65 0.98 9.74
CA MET A 12 -3.01 0.92 9.21
C MET A 12 -3.08 0.05 7.95
N ALA A 13 -2.14 0.25 7.01
CA ALA A 13 -2.07 -0.50 5.77
C ALA A 13 -1.85 -1.99 6.03
N LYS A 14 -0.83 -2.35 6.82
CA LYS A 14 -0.54 -3.73 7.21
C LYS A 14 -1.75 -4.42 7.85
N LYS A 15 -2.42 -3.75 8.80
CA LYS A 15 -3.63 -4.31 9.45
C LYS A 15 -4.78 -4.50 8.47
N ASN A 16 -4.94 -3.61 7.50
CA ASN A 16 -5.98 -3.72 6.49
C ASN A 16 -5.68 -4.89 5.52
N LEU A 17 -4.47 -4.95 4.99
CA LEU A 17 -4.01 -6.04 4.11
C LEU A 17 -4.14 -7.41 4.76
N VAL A 18 -3.71 -7.57 6.02
CA VAL A 18 -3.85 -8.85 6.75
C VAL A 18 -5.31 -9.26 6.92
N LYS A 19 -6.24 -8.31 7.11
CA LYS A 19 -7.68 -8.61 7.15
C LYS A 19 -8.24 -9.09 5.82
N GLN A 20 -7.57 -8.72 4.72
CA GLN A 20 -7.88 -9.17 3.36
C GLN A 20 -7.10 -10.44 2.96
N GLU A 21 -6.55 -11.17 3.93
CA GLU A 21 -5.82 -12.43 3.73
C GLU A 21 -4.47 -12.29 3.00
N TYR A 22 -3.92 -11.08 2.89
CA TYR A 22 -2.54 -10.89 2.46
C TYR A 22 -1.56 -11.33 3.55
N LYS A 23 -0.30 -11.54 3.16
CA LYS A 23 0.80 -11.81 4.09
C LYS A 23 0.98 -10.68 5.11
N ASN A 24 1.54 -11.04 6.25
CA ASN A 24 1.82 -10.10 7.32
C ASN A 24 3.01 -9.20 6.97
N GLY A 25 2.72 -8.05 6.39
CA GLY A 25 3.69 -7.03 6.01
C GLY A 25 3.22 -6.21 4.82
N ILE A 26 4.14 -5.47 4.24
CA ILE A 26 3.96 -4.61 3.07
C ILE A 26 4.98 -5.04 2.02
N ASP A 27 4.56 -5.11 0.75
CA ASP A 27 5.37 -5.52 -0.41
C ASP A 27 5.84 -4.31 -1.24
N GLY A 28 5.15 -3.17 -1.15
CA GLY A 28 5.53 -1.94 -1.83
C GLY A 28 4.81 -0.71 -1.26
N ILE A 29 5.48 0.44 -1.30
CA ILE A 29 4.92 1.73 -0.87
C ILE A 29 5.27 2.80 -1.90
N TYR A 30 4.29 3.64 -2.25
CA TYR A 30 4.48 4.74 -3.19
C TYR A 30 3.81 6.02 -2.69
N ASP A 31 4.44 7.17 -2.93
CA ASP A 31 3.87 8.49 -2.69
C ASP A 31 3.10 8.98 -3.93
N LEU A 32 1.79 9.18 -3.78
CA LEU A 32 0.91 9.72 -4.82
C LEU A 32 0.70 11.25 -4.68
N GLY A 33 1.42 11.91 -3.78
CA GLY A 33 1.28 13.31 -3.39
C GLY A 33 0.37 13.49 -2.19
N ASP A 34 -0.94 13.34 -2.38
CA ASP A 34 -1.98 13.47 -1.34
C ASP A 34 -2.23 12.18 -0.55
N LYS A 35 -1.82 11.03 -1.10
CA LYS A 35 -2.02 9.70 -0.51
C LYS A 35 -0.74 8.88 -0.54
N TRP A 36 -0.65 7.92 0.37
CA TRP A 36 0.30 6.81 0.24
C TRP A 36 -0.43 5.59 -0.32
N LEU A 37 0.19 4.94 -1.31
CA LEU A 37 -0.26 3.69 -1.91
C LEU A 37 0.53 2.54 -1.31
N PHE A 38 -0.16 1.48 -0.89
CA PHE A 38 0.42 0.31 -0.26
C PHE A 38 0.03 -0.96 -1.02
N PHE A 39 1.03 -1.78 -1.30
CA PHE A 39 0.87 -3.10 -1.89
C PHE A 39 1.05 -4.16 -0.80
N GLY A 40 0.14 -5.12 -0.76
CA GLY A 40 0.35 -6.39 -0.07
C GLY A 40 0.81 -7.45 -1.05
N ARG A 41 1.13 -8.63 -0.53
CA ARG A 41 1.35 -9.83 -1.34
C ARG A 41 0.57 -11.00 -0.76
N MET A 42 -0.16 -11.75 -1.59
CA MET A 42 -0.90 -12.92 -1.14
C MET A 42 -0.03 -14.20 -1.13
N PHE A 43 0.87 -14.31 -2.11
CA PHE A 43 1.65 -15.53 -2.36
C PHE A 43 3.15 -15.37 -2.01
N ASP A 44 3.91 -16.45 -2.13
CA ASP A 44 5.37 -16.44 -1.95
C ASP A 44 6.07 -15.71 -3.10
N ILE A 45 7.29 -15.22 -2.83
CA ILE A 45 8.16 -14.63 -3.87
C ILE A 45 8.32 -15.62 -5.03
N GLY A 46 8.12 -15.13 -6.25
CA GLY A 46 8.25 -15.92 -7.48
C GLY A 46 6.95 -16.58 -7.94
N VAL A 47 5.87 -16.51 -7.14
CA VAL A 47 4.53 -16.91 -7.56
C VAL A 47 3.80 -15.69 -8.16
N PRO A 48 3.27 -15.78 -9.39
CA PRO A 48 2.46 -14.70 -9.95
C PRO A 48 1.22 -14.42 -9.09
N ASP A 49 1.03 -13.16 -8.71
CA ASP A 49 -0.13 -12.68 -7.94
C ASP A 49 -1.08 -11.93 -8.88
N TYR A 50 -2.26 -12.50 -9.14
CA TYR A 50 -3.29 -11.92 -10.00
C TYR A 50 -4.48 -11.44 -9.17
N GLY A 51 -5.01 -10.26 -9.48
CA GLY A 51 -6.18 -9.71 -8.77
C GLY A 51 -5.82 -9.00 -7.47
N ASN A 52 -4.54 -8.84 -7.16
CA ASN A 52 -4.05 -7.99 -6.09
C ASN A 52 -4.57 -6.56 -6.29
N THR A 53 -5.29 -6.06 -5.28
CA THR A 53 -5.83 -4.70 -5.26
C THR A 53 -5.11 -3.94 -4.16
N PRO A 54 -4.19 -3.03 -4.52
CA PRO A 54 -3.52 -2.15 -3.57
C PRO A 54 -4.53 -1.27 -2.83
N ILE A 55 -4.08 -0.67 -1.73
CA ILE A 55 -4.88 0.29 -0.97
C ILE A 55 -4.17 1.64 -0.89
N THR A 56 -4.94 2.71 -0.80
CA THR A 56 -4.43 4.04 -0.47
C THR A 56 -4.80 4.43 0.95
N ILE A 57 -3.97 5.28 1.56
CA ILE A 57 -4.28 6.01 2.79
C ILE A 57 -4.09 7.50 2.51
N ASP A 58 -5.15 8.27 2.73
CA ASP A 58 -5.12 9.72 2.64
C ASP A 58 -4.27 10.34 3.76
N LYS A 59 -3.35 11.24 3.40
CA LYS A 59 -2.39 11.82 4.36
C LYS A 59 -3.03 12.80 5.33
N ASP A 60 -4.17 13.38 4.96
CA ASP A 60 -4.87 14.39 5.75
C ASP A 60 -5.95 13.76 6.62
N THR A 61 -6.65 12.74 6.13
CA THR A 61 -7.81 12.15 6.81
C THR A 61 -7.55 10.76 7.40
N GLY A 62 -6.54 10.04 6.89
CA GLY A 62 -6.34 8.62 7.19
C GLY A 62 -7.41 7.70 6.61
N GLU A 63 -8.24 8.18 5.67
CA GLU A 63 -9.20 7.36 4.96
C GLU A 63 -8.46 6.27 4.15
N ILE A 64 -8.93 5.03 4.28
CA ILE A 64 -8.41 3.87 3.54
C ILE A 64 -9.38 3.54 2.41
N ALA A 65 -8.86 3.41 1.19
CA ALA A 65 -9.66 3.03 0.02
C ALA A 65 -8.91 2.06 -0.89
N ASP A 66 -9.64 1.16 -1.55
CA ASP A 66 -9.11 0.30 -2.60
C ASP A 66 -8.60 1.13 -3.78
N TYR A 67 -7.51 0.68 -4.40
CA TYR A 67 -6.83 1.38 -5.48
C TYR A 67 -6.59 0.44 -6.67
N PRO A 68 -7.63 0.14 -7.46
CA PRO A 68 -7.50 -0.76 -8.59
C PRO A 68 -6.62 -0.12 -9.66
N LEU A 69 -5.46 -0.75 -9.95
CA LEU A 69 -4.57 -0.34 -11.05
C LEU A 69 -5.11 -0.70 -12.44
N SER A 70 -6.24 -1.40 -12.51
CA SER A 70 -6.98 -1.60 -13.75
C SER A 70 -7.73 -0.33 -14.20
N ASP A 71 -7.89 0.64 -13.31
CA ASP A 71 -8.37 1.98 -13.65
C ASP A 71 -7.21 2.81 -14.23
N VAL A 72 -7.45 3.45 -15.39
CA VAL A 72 -6.40 4.16 -16.14
C VAL A 72 -5.87 5.38 -15.38
N ASP A 73 -6.75 6.11 -14.68
CA ASP A 73 -6.34 7.31 -13.94
C ASP A 73 -5.50 6.91 -12.72
N ASN A 74 -5.84 5.80 -12.08
CA ASN A 74 -5.03 5.22 -11.01
C ASN A 74 -3.66 4.75 -11.52
N PHE A 75 -3.65 4.07 -12.67
CA PHE A 75 -2.41 3.59 -13.28
C PHE A 75 -1.47 4.73 -13.64
N ASP A 76 -1.97 5.79 -14.27
CA ASP A 76 -1.16 6.95 -14.67
C ASP A 76 -0.54 7.65 -13.46
N ARG A 77 -1.30 7.77 -12.36
CA ARG A 77 -0.79 8.33 -11.10
C ARG A 77 0.27 7.44 -10.46
N TYR A 78 0.05 6.13 -10.43
CA TYR A 78 1.03 5.17 -9.95
C TYR A 78 2.33 5.21 -10.77
N TYR A 79 2.22 5.33 -12.10
CA TYR A 79 3.38 5.32 -13.00
C TYR A 79 4.38 6.46 -12.74
N VAL A 80 3.91 7.59 -12.23
CA VAL A 80 4.73 8.76 -11.88
C VAL A 80 4.97 8.91 -10.38
N ALA A 81 4.51 7.95 -9.58
CA ALA A 81 4.63 7.99 -8.12
C ALA A 81 6.08 7.79 -7.67
N GLU A 82 6.42 8.37 -6.52
CA GLU A 82 7.73 8.15 -5.91
C GLU A 82 7.70 6.86 -5.08
N GLU A 83 8.57 5.90 -5.40
CA GLU A 83 8.72 4.69 -4.59
C GLU A 83 9.34 5.03 -3.22
N ILE A 84 8.69 4.58 -2.15
CA ILE A 84 9.18 4.75 -0.78
C ILE A 84 9.76 3.44 -0.30
N ARG A 85 10.96 3.50 0.28
CA ARG A 85 11.55 2.35 0.96
C ARG A 85 10.67 1.90 2.14
N ILE A 86 10.33 0.62 2.15
CA ILE A 86 9.58 -0.01 3.24
C ILE A 86 10.41 0.04 4.53
N PRO A 87 9.88 0.55 5.66
CA PRO A 87 10.56 0.44 6.93
C PRO A 87 10.63 -1.02 7.38
N LYS A 88 11.76 -1.41 7.97
CA LYS A 88 12.14 -2.81 8.21
C LYS A 88 11.11 -3.60 9.02
N GLU A 89 10.44 -2.95 9.96
CA GLU A 89 9.39 -3.51 10.81
C GLU A 89 8.07 -3.85 10.07
N PHE A 90 7.92 -3.33 8.85
CA PHE A 90 6.76 -3.56 7.99
C PHE A 90 7.07 -4.46 6.79
N GLU A 91 8.32 -4.82 6.54
CA GLU A 91 8.69 -5.76 5.48
C GLU A 91 8.01 -7.13 5.71
N ILE A 92 7.57 -7.77 4.63
CA ILE A 92 7.13 -9.17 4.69
C ILE A 92 8.35 -10.05 4.98
N VAL A 93 8.23 -10.90 6.01
CA VAL A 93 9.22 -11.94 6.31
C VAL A 93 8.65 -13.26 5.81
N ASP A 94 9.30 -13.84 4.79
CA ASP A 94 9.04 -15.20 4.30
C ASP A 94 9.87 -16.24 5.07
#